data_AF-A0A7Z0K9L1-F1
#
_entry.id   AF-A0A7Z0K9L1-F1
#
_cell.length_a   1.000
_cell.length_b   1.000
_cell.length_c   1.000
_cell.angle_alpha   90.00
_cell.angle_beta   90.00
_cell.angle_gamma   90.00
#
_symmetry.space_group_name_H-M   'P 1'
#
loop_
_entity.id
_entity.type
_entity.pdbx_description
1 polymer ?
#
loop_
_entity_poly.entity_id
_entity_poly.type
_entity_poly.pdbx_seq_one_letter_code
_entity_poly.pdbx_strand_id
1 'polypeptide(L)'
;MKQFTLNHHGLNLVVEVDQGALFWYRVRLIIDNDVADERNLFWGTTRLRANHAQPVTVDVTAGFFGARRVVLRDGTQSVAFTKDR
;
A
#
# COMPACT_ATOMS: atom_id res chain seq x y z
N MET A 1 12.47 3.77 -4.87
CA MET A 1 11.00 3.57 -4.94
C MET A 1 10.69 2.11 -5.26
N LYS A 2 9.76 1.48 -4.53
CA LYS A 2 9.21 0.14 -4.81
C LYS A 2 7.71 0.29 -5.03
N GLN A 3 7.17 -0.40 -6.02
CA GLN A 3 5.75 -0.37 -6.35
C GLN A 3 5.14 -1.76 -6.21
N PHE A 4 3.90 -1.80 -5.76
CA PHE A 4 3.11 -3.01 -5.63
C PHE A 4 1.77 -2.77 -6.29
N THR A 5 1.33 -3.67 -7.14
CA THR A 5 0.08 -3.51 -7.90
C THR A 5 -0.88 -4.67 -7.63
N LEU A 6 -2.16 -4.36 -7.65
CA LEU A 6 -3.24 -5.32 -7.49
C LEU A 6 -4.47 -4.84 -8.25
N ASN A 7 -4.92 -5.63 -9.21
CA ASN A 7 -6.22 -5.44 -9.82
C ASN A 7 -7.28 -6.19 -9.01
N HIS A 8 -8.22 -5.45 -8.42
CA HIS A 8 -9.26 -6.01 -7.55
C HIS A 8 -10.61 -5.34 -7.83
N HIS A 9 -11.65 -6.14 -8.12
CA HIS A 9 -13.00 -5.63 -8.48
C HIS A 9 -13.02 -4.55 -9.58
N GLY A 10 -12.09 -4.64 -10.55
CA GLY A 10 -11.97 -3.67 -11.64
C GLY A 10 -11.24 -2.37 -11.27
N LEU A 11 -10.79 -2.22 -10.02
CA LEU A 11 -9.93 -1.13 -9.58
C LEU A 11 -8.46 -1.53 -9.70
N ASN A 12 -7.65 -0.64 -10.27
CA ASN A 12 -6.20 -0.80 -10.26
C ASN A 12 -5.64 -0.14 -8.99
N LEU A 13 -5.29 -0.96 -8.00
CA LEU A 13 -4.71 -0.51 -6.75
C LEU A 13 -3.19 -0.54 -6.88
N VAL A 14 -2.57 0.59 -6.60
CA VAL A 14 -1.11 0.72 -6.59
C VAL A 14 -0.66 1.20 -5.22
N VAL A 15 0.29 0.49 -4.63
CA VAL A 15 0.97 0.91 -3.42
C VAL A 15 2.41 1.26 -3.76
N GLU A 16 2.75 2.53 -3.55
CA GLU A 16 4.11 3.01 -3.68
C GLU A 16 4.77 3.10 -2.32
N VAL A 17 6.01 2.63 -2.25
CA VAL A 17 6.86 2.73 -1.07
C VAL A 17 8.15 3.42 -1.48
N ASP A 18 8.30 4.66 -1.01
CA ASP A 18 9.49 5.45 -1.22
C ASP A 18 10.30 5.59 0.07
N GLN A 19 11.63 5.53 -0.04
CA GLN A 19 12.51 5.66 1.11
C GLN A 19 12.77 7.15 1.35
N GLY A 20 12.02 7.75 2.26
CA GLY A 20 12.13 9.19 2.55
C GLY A 20 13.43 9.54 3.28
N ALA A 21 13.87 8.72 4.25
CA ALA A 21 15.16 8.84 4.95
C ALA A 21 15.52 7.49 5.62
N LEU A 22 16.64 7.46 6.37
CA LEU A 22 17.19 6.26 7.02
C LEU A 22 16.20 5.42 7.84
N PHE A 23 15.17 6.03 8.46
CA PHE A 23 14.29 5.35 9.42
C PHE A 23 12.80 5.35 9.04
N TRP A 24 12.41 5.94 7.92
CA TRP A 24 11.01 6.05 7.52
C TRP A 24 10.81 5.90 6.02
N TYR A 25 9.67 5.32 5.68
CA TYR A 25 9.19 5.15 4.32
C TYR A 25 7.97 6.04 4.14
N ARG A 26 7.87 6.69 2.99
CA ARG A 26 6.62 7.28 2.52
C ARG A 26 5.86 6.19 1.78
N VAL A 27 4.61 5.96 2.17
CA VAL A 27 3.76 4.94 1.59
C VAL A 27 2.50 5.60 1.05
N ARG A 28 2.20 5.36 -0.23
CA ARG A 28 1.03 5.91 -0.91
C ARG A 28 0.15 4.80 -1.42
N LEU A 29 -1.16 4.96 -1.24
CA LEU A 29 -2.18 4.19 -1.93
C LEU A 29 -2.69 5.04 -3.08
N ILE A 30 -2.56 4.52 -4.29
CA ILE A 30 -3.00 5.13 -5.53
C ILE A 30 -4.12 4.26 -6.10
N ILE A 31 -5.24 4.89 -6.45
CA ILE A 31 -6.39 4.25 -7.08
C ILE A 31 -6.73 5.08 -8.31
N ASP A 32 -6.80 4.47 -9.48
CA ASP A 32 -7.13 5.15 -10.74
C ASP A 32 -6.27 6.41 -11.03
N ASN A 33 -4.98 6.33 -10.69
CA ASN A 33 -3.96 7.41 -10.75
C ASN A 33 -4.09 8.54 -9.72
N ASP A 34 -5.07 8.50 -8.81
CA ASP A 34 -5.20 9.46 -7.72
C ASP A 34 -4.63 8.90 -6.41
N VAL A 35 -3.89 9.73 -5.67
CA VAL A 35 -3.38 9.38 -4.34
C VAL A 35 -4.55 9.40 -3.35
N ALA A 36 -5.05 8.21 -3.01
CA ALA A 36 -6.20 8.03 -2.13
C ALA A 36 -5.83 8.17 -0.64
N ASP A 37 -4.61 7.76 -0.24
CA ASP A 37 -4.08 7.95 1.12
C ASP A 37 -2.54 7.96 1.07
N GLU A 38 -1.93 8.74 1.97
CA GLU A 38 -0.48 8.80 2.14
C GLU A 38 -0.13 8.74 3.63
N ARG A 39 0.82 7.87 3.98
CA ARG A 39 1.31 7.71 5.35
C ARG A 39 2.82 7.60 5.40
N ASN A 40 3.38 8.14 6.46
CA ASN A 40 4.73 7.83 6.86
C ASN A 40 4.73 6.52 7.65
N LEU A 41 5.63 5.62 7.30
CA LEU A 41 5.82 4.33 7.94
C LEU A 41 7.25 4.28 8.51
N PHE A 42 7.34 4.46 9.82
CA PHE A 42 8.48 3.96 10.58
C PHE A 42 8.31 2.44 10.74
N TRP A 43 9.41 1.70 10.87
CA TRP A 43 9.44 0.23 10.94
C TRP A 43 8.19 -0.40 11.59
N GLY A 44 7.61 -1.41 10.95
CA GLY A 44 6.37 -2.05 11.39
C GLY A 44 5.31 -2.10 10.30
N THR A 45 4.05 -1.92 10.70
CA THR A 45 2.89 -1.97 9.79
C THR A 45 2.11 -0.68 9.88
N THR A 46 1.78 -0.08 8.73
CA THR A 46 0.82 1.02 8.61
C THR A 46 -0.38 0.56 7.82
N ARG A 47 -1.49 1.29 7.96
CA ARG A 47 -2.73 1.02 7.25
C ARG A 47 -3.12 2.24 6.44
N LEU A 48 -3.28 2.03 5.13
CA LEU A 48 -3.81 2.99 4.18
C LEU A 48 -5.30 2.72 4.01
N ARG A 49 -6.11 3.78 3.88
CA ARG A 49 -7.56 3.68 3.70
C ARG A 49 -8.03 4.63 2.61
N ALA A 50 -8.74 4.10 1.64
CA ALA A 50 -9.42 4.92 0.64
C ALA A 50 -10.93 4.92 0.91
N ASN A 51 -11.50 6.11 1.07
CA ASN A 51 -12.94 6.32 1.09
C ASN A 51 -13.45 6.51 -0.34
N HIS A 52 -13.32 5.46 -1.16
CA HIS A 52 -13.89 5.41 -2.50
C HIS A 52 -15.30 4.82 -2.47
N ALA A 53 -15.98 4.77 -3.62
CA ALA A 53 -17.28 4.07 -3.75
C ALA A 53 -17.24 2.62 -3.23
N GLN A 54 -16.06 2.01 -3.24
CA GLN A 54 -15.75 0.77 -2.53
C GLN A 54 -14.66 1.08 -1.48
N PRO A 55 -14.92 0.94 -0.17
CA PRO A 55 -13.93 1.19 0.86
C PRO A 55 -12.76 0.21 0.75
N VAL A 56 -11.55 0.72 0.57
CA VAL A 56 -10.33 -0.10 0.44
C VAL A 56 -9.47 0.11 1.66
N THR A 57 -9.03 -0.98 2.30
CA THR A 57 -8.06 -0.95 3.40
C THR A 57 -6.82 -1.75 3.03
N VAL A 58 -5.65 -1.13 3.04
CA VAL A 58 -4.39 -1.80 2.70
C VAL A 58 -3.42 -1.73 3.85
N ASP A 59 -2.92 -2.88 4.30
CA ASP A 59 -1.85 -2.96 5.27
C ASP A 59 -0.50 -3.05 4.57
N VAL A 60 0.43 -2.18 4.95
CA VAL A 60 1.80 -2.14 4.44
C VAL A 60 2.76 -2.37 5.59
N THR A 61 3.52 -3.45 5.50
CA THR A 61 4.57 -3.80 6.46
C THR A 61 5.94 -3.52 5.86
N ALA A 62 6.74 -2.70 6.54
CA ALA A 62 8.13 -2.43 6.19
C ALA A 62 9.08 -2.80 7.33
N GLY A 63 10.23 -3.34 6.96
CA GLY A 63 11.34 -3.59 7.87
C GLY A 63 12.53 -2.70 7.54
N PHE A 64 13.67 -3.03 8.14
CA PHE A 64 14.94 -2.32 7.94
C PHE A 64 15.34 -2.22 6.46
N PHE A 65 15.06 -3.25 5.65
CA PHE A 65 15.42 -3.34 4.23
C PHE A 65 14.26 -3.00 3.27
N GLY A 66 13.27 -2.23 3.73
CA GLY A 66 12.13 -1.76 2.95
C GLY A 66 10.84 -2.54 3.17
N ALA A 67 9.87 -2.32 2.28
CA ALA A 67 8.59 -3.01 2.30
C ALA A 67 8.75 -4.52 2.13
N ARG A 68 8.14 -5.27 3.05
CA ARG A 68 8.13 -6.73 3.10
C ARG A 68 6.81 -7.31 2.61
N ARG A 69 5.69 -6.66 2.94
CA ARG A 69 4.35 -7.18 2.66
C ARG A 69 3.37 -6.04 2.43
N VAL A 70 2.53 -6.19 1.42
CA VAL A 70 1.42 -5.28 1.12
C VAL A 70 0.18 -6.15 0.91
N VAL A 71 -0.88 -5.90 1.68
CA VAL A 71 -2.09 -6.73 1.69
C VAL A 71 -3.33 -5.86 1.65
N LEU A 72 -4.20 -6.11 0.69
CA LEU A 72 -5.56 -5.59 0.68
C LEU A 72 -6.43 -6.37 1.66
N ARG A 73 -7.16 -5.68 2.53
CA ARG A 73 -8.23 -6.23 3.35
C ARG A 73 -9.57 -5.90 2.70
N ASP A 74 -10.18 -6.91 2.10
CA ASP A 74 -11.53 -6.83 1.52
C ASP A 74 -12.50 -7.61 2.42
N GLY A 75 -12.90 -6.97 3.53
CA GLY A 75 -13.80 -7.55 4.53
C GLY A 75 -13.27 -8.86 5.14
N THR A 76 -13.69 -9.99 4.57
CA THR A 76 -13.33 -11.35 5.02
C THR A 76 -12.07 -11.90 4.36
N GLN A 77 -11.58 -11.27 3.30
CA GLN A 77 -10.43 -11.77 2.53
C GLN A 77 -9.23 -10.83 2.60
N SER A 78 -8.04 -11.44 2.55
CA SER A 78 -6.77 -10.74 2.49
C SER A 78 -6.07 -11.09 1.19
N VAL A 79 -5.89 -10.11 0.30
CA VAL A 79 -5.27 -10.31 -1.02
C VAL A 79 -3.89 -9.67 -1.01
N ALA A 80 -2.86 -10.46 -1.33
CA ALA A 80 -1.50 -9.95 -1.40
C ALA A 80 -1.31 -9.17 -2.71
N PHE A 81 -0.64 -8.01 -2.62
CA PHE A 81 -0.23 -7.30 -3.83
C PHE A 81 0.97 -8.00 -4.48
N THR A 82 1.05 -7.89 -5.80
CA THR A 82 2.24 -8.33 -6.54
C THR A 82 3.25 -7.21 -6.51
N LYS A 83 4.49 -7.52 -6.14
CA LYS A 83 5.60 -6.56 -6.20
C LYS A 83 5.97 -6.34 -7.66
N ASP A 84 5.94 -5.09 -8.12
CA ASP A 84 6.43 -4.75 -9.44
C ASP A 84 7.97 -4.79 -9.48
N ARG A 85 8.53 -5.09 -10.65
CA ARG A 85 9.92 -5.54 -10.80
C ARG A 85 10.94 -4.44 -10.58
#